data_AF-A0A7C7PPF5-F1
#
_entry.id   AF-A0A7C7PPF5-F1
#
_cell.length_a   1.000
_cell.length_b   1.000
_cell.length_c   1.000
_cell.angle_alpha   90.00
_cell.angle_beta   90.00
_cell.angle_gamma   90.00
#
_symmetry.space_group_name_H-M   'P 1'
#
loop_
_entity.id
_entity.type
_entity.pdbx_description
1 polymer ?
#
loop_
_entity_poly.entity_id
_entity_poly.type
_entity_poly.pdbx_seq_one_letter_code
_entity_poly.pdbx_strand_id
1 'polypeptide(L)'
;TSLDTLRQMVGMGMGLTFLPALYVRSEIPKDDEVVVRPLRSRPPSRSIGLVWRRHSARSDEFAALAGVMRGIVKSGVPEVTVLS
;
A
#
# COMPACT_ATOMS: atom_id res chain seq x y z
N THR A 1 -2.27 7.28 -15.59
CA THR A 1 -3.56 6.93 -14.96
C THR A 1 -3.35 6.77 -13.46
N SER A 2 -4.29 7.20 -12.62
CA SER A 2 -4.20 7.06 -11.15
C SER A 2 -5.00 5.84 -10.66
N LEU A 3 -4.77 5.42 -9.40
CA LEU A 3 -5.57 4.36 -8.78
C LEU A 3 -7.04 4.78 -8.60
N ASP A 4 -7.30 6.05 -8.26
CA ASP A 4 -8.67 6.58 -8.16
C ASP A 4 -9.41 6.54 -9.48
N THR A 5 -8.75 6.93 -10.58
CA THR A 5 -9.37 6.83 -11.90
C THR A 5 -9.72 5.38 -12.22
N LEU A 6 -8.85 4.41 -11.88
CA LEU A 6 -9.15 2.99 -12.08
C LEU A 6 -10.33 2.51 -11.21
N ARG A 7 -10.42 2.93 -9.95
CA ARG A 7 -11.53 2.60 -9.06
C ARG A 7 -12.86 3.15 -9.59
N GLN A 8 -12.87 4.42 -9.98
CA GLN A 8 -14.05 5.07 -10.57
C GLN A 8 -14.51 4.37 -11.85
N MET A 9 -13.58 4.00 -12.74
CA MET A 9 -13.92 3.28 -13.96
C MET A 9 -14.61 1.94 -13.67
N VAL A 10 -14.10 1.19 -12.68
CA VAL A 10 -14.72 -0.06 -12.24
C VAL A 10 -16.09 0.17 -11.61
N GLY A 11 -16.26 1.22 -10.78
CA GLY A 11 -17.56 1.61 -10.22
C GLY A 11 -18.60 1.96 -11.30
N MET A 12 -18.16 2.54 -12.41
CA MET A 12 -18.97 2.80 -13.60
C MET A 12 -19.22 1.55 -14.49
N GLY A 13 -18.79 0.36 -14.05
CA GLY A 13 -18.98 -0.89 -14.80
C GLY A 13 -17.98 -1.13 -15.92
N MET A 14 -16.88 -0.37 -15.99
CA MET A 14 -15.84 -0.55 -17.02
C MET A 14 -14.84 -1.66 -16.64
N GLY A 15 -15.34 -2.88 -16.42
CA GLY A 15 -14.52 -4.07 -16.17
C GLY A 15 -13.99 -4.19 -14.74
N LEU A 16 -12.76 -4.68 -14.61
CA LEU A 16 -12.11 -5.01 -13.33
C LEU A 16 -10.64 -4.58 -13.33
N THR A 17 -10.07 -4.39 -12.14
CA THR A 17 -8.68 -3.93 -11.97
C THR A 17 -8.01 -4.56 -10.75
N PHE A 18 -6.68 -4.46 -10.69
CA PHE A 18 -5.90 -4.83 -9.51
C PHE A 18 -5.48 -3.58 -8.74
N LEU A 19 -5.73 -3.58 -7.42
CA LEU A 19 -5.39 -2.48 -6.53
C LEU A 19 -4.38 -2.94 -5.48
N PRO A 20 -3.36 -2.11 -5.13
CA PRO A 20 -2.48 -2.42 -4.02
C PRO A 20 -3.24 -2.50 -2.70
N ALA A 21 -2.86 -3.43 -1.82
CA ALA A 21 -3.53 -3.64 -0.54
C ALA A 21 -3.66 -2.37 0.32
N LEU A 22 -2.62 -1.52 0.32
CA LEU A 22 -2.64 -0.25 1.06
C LEU A 22 -3.67 0.75 0.51
N TYR A 23 -3.91 0.76 -0.81
CA TYR A 23 -4.94 1.60 -1.41
C TYR A 23 -6.34 1.04 -1.09
N VAL A 24 -6.50 -0.27 -1.18
CA VAL A 24 -7.75 -0.94 -0.79
C VAL A 24 -8.12 -0.56 0.63
N ARG A 25 -7.17 -0.64 1.55
CA ARG A 25 -7.37 -0.31 2.96
C ARG A 25 -7.80 1.14 3.20
N SER A 26 -7.26 2.11 2.45
CA SER A 26 -7.51 3.53 2.70
C SER A 26 -8.78 4.06 2.03
N GLU A 27 -9.12 3.54 0.84
CA GLU A 27 -10.20 4.11 0.02
C GLU A 27 -11.45 3.25 -0.03
N ILE A 28 -11.33 1.93 -0.09
CA ILE A 28 -12.48 1.04 -0.35
C ILE A 28 -13.48 0.98 0.81
N PRO A 29 -13.08 1.03 2.09
CA PRO A 29 -14.06 1.12 3.19
C PRO A 29 -14.97 2.36 3.14
N LYS A 30 -14.67 3.35 2.28
CA LYS A 30 -15.47 4.56 2.08
C LYS A 30 -16.30 4.51 0.79
N ASP A 31 -16.24 3.41 0.04
CA ASP A 31 -16.78 3.27 -1.29
C ASP A 31 -17.71 2.05 -1.38
N ASP A 32 -18.98 2.31 -1.68
CA ASP A 32 -20.01 1.28 -1.82
C ASP A 32 -20.22 0.84 -3.29
N GLU A 33 -19.53 1.46 -4.25
CA GLU A 33 -19.69 1.19 -5.70
C GLU A 33 -18.86 0.01 -6.18
N VAL A 34 -17.83 -0.39 -5.42
CA VAL A 34 -16.92 -1.47 -5.81
C VAL A 34 -16.75 -2.49 -4.70
N VAL A 35 -16.53 -3.74 -5.09
CA VAL A 35 -16.28 -4.83 -4.18
C VAL A 35 -14.90 -5.40 -4.44
N VAL A 36 -14.09 -5.50 -3.38
CA VAL A 36 -12.75 -6.09 -3.46
C VAL A 36 -12.76 -7.58 -3.11
N ARG A 37 -11.95 -8.34 -3.84
CA ARG A 37 -11.72 -9.77 -3.61
C ARG A 37 -10.22 -10.06 -3.54
N PRO A 38 -9.74 -10.78 -2.52
CA PRO A 38 -8.34 -11.16 -2.44
C PRO A 38 -7.98 -12.16 -3.55
N LEU A 39 -6.76 -12.04 -4.09
CA LEU A 39 -6.25 -12.98 -5.07
C LEU A 39 -5.88 -14.31 -4.41
N ARG A 40 -6.33 -15.41 -5.00
CA ARG A 40 -5.93 -16.75 -4.60
C ARG A 40 -4.49 -17.01 -5.05
N SER A 41 -3.73 -17.75 -4.24
CA SER A 41 -2.34 -18.22 -4.49
C SER A 41 -1.33 -17.12 -4.86
N ARG A 42 -0.36 -16.87 -3.97
CA ARG A 42 0.82 -15.99 -4.16
C ARG A 42 0.50 -14.69 -4.92
N PRO A 43 -0.21 -13.73 -4.29
CA PRO A 43 -0.52 -12.46 -4.93
C PRO A 43 0.75 -11.73 -5.38
N PRO A 44 0.71 -10.99 -6.50
CA PRO A 44 1.81 -10.14 -6.92
C PRO A 44 2.12 -9.13 -5.82
N SER A 45 3.40 -9.05 -5.45
CA SER A 45 3.89 -8.18 -4.40
C SER A 45 4.89 -7.17 -4.96
N ARG A 46 4.99 -6.02 -4.31
CA ARG A 46 6.06 -5.03 -4.57
C ARG A 46 6.72 -4.64 -3.26
N SER A 47 8.03 -4.36 -3.31
CA SER A 47 8.76 -3.80 -2.17
C SER A 47 8.60 -2.28 -2.15
N ILE A 48 8.31 -1.73 -0.98
CA ILE A 48 8.30 -0.29 -0.73
C ILE A 48 9.40 -0.02 0.30
N GLY A 49 10.28 0.93 0.01
CA GLY A 49 11.43 1.24 0.85
C GLY A 49 11.60 2.74 1.06
N LEU A 50 12.22 3.10 2.18
CA LEU A 50 12.75 4.44 2.40
C LEU A 50 14.17 4.50 1.85
N VAL A 51 14.48 5.55 1.11
CA VAL A 51 15.80 5.74 0.49
C VAL A 51 16.26 7.16 0.76
N TRP A 52 17.52 7.30 1.15
CA TRP A 52 18.19 8.59 1.34
C TRP A 52 19.62 8.52 0.80
N ARG A 53 20.27 9.69 0.68
CA ARG A 53 21.67 9.76 0.23
C ARG A 53 22.59 9.20 1.30
N ARG A 54 23.63 8.45 0.87
CA ARG A 54 24.62 7.82 1.74
C ARG A 54 25.26 8.74 2.80
N HIS A 55 25.45 10.02 2.48
CA HIS A 55 26.06 11.02 3.37
C HIS A 55 25.05 12.06 3.85
N SER A 56 23.78 11.69 4.01
CA SER A 56 22.81 12.60 4.60
C SER A 56 23.16 12.85 6.06
N ALA A 57 23.26 14.13 6.46
CA ALA A 57 23.40 14.52 7.86
C ALA A 57 22.23 14.06 8.74
N ARG A 58 21.09 13.69 8.12
CA ARG A 58 19.86 13.27 8.78
C ARG A 58 19.63 11.75 8.77
N SER A 59 20.70 10.97 8.57
CA SER A 59 20.59 9.51 8.41
C SER A 59 19.97 8.84 9.63
N ASP A 60 20.28 9.32 10.82
CA ASP A 60 19.77 8.77 12.08
C ASP A 60 18.28 9.07 12.26
N GLU A 61 17.81 10.25 11.86
CA GLU A 61 16.39 10.59 11.88
C GLU A 61 15.59 9.79 10.85
N PHE A 62 16.15 9.51 9.67
CA PHE A 62 15.51 8.61 8.70
C PHE A 62 15.44 7.17 9.23
N ALA A 63 16.49 6.69 9.91
CA ALA A 63 16.47 5.38 10.55
C ALA A 63 15.43 5.33 11.68
N ALA A 64 15.32 6.38 12.50
CA ALA A 64 14.31 6.50 13.55
C ALA A 64 12.89 6.50 12.95
N LEU A 65 12.65 7.28 11.89
CA LEU A 65 11.37 7.29 11.18
C LEU A 65 11.04 5.93 10.59
N ALA A 66 12.00 5.25 9.96
CA ALA A 66 11.82 3.90 9.47
C ALA A 66 11.46 2.92 10.59
N GLY A 67 12.06 3.08 11.78
CA GLY A 67 11.71 2.34 12.98
C GLY A 67 10.24 2.52 13.38
N VAL A 68 9.77 3.77 13.45
CA VAL A 68 8.37 4.09 13.75
C VAL A 68 7.42 3.48 12.70
N MET A 69 7.73 3.67 11.41
CA MET A 69 6.91 3.12 10.32
C MET A 69 6.85 1.59 10.37
N ARG A 70 7.98 0.91 10.60
CA ARG A 70 8.03 -0.56 10.77
C ARG A 70 7.17 -1.00 11.96
N GLY A 71 7.19 -0.26 13.07
CA GLY A 71 6.34 -0.52 14.24
C GLY A 71 4.86 -0.46 13.89
N ILE A 72 4.41 0.64 13.27
CA ILE A 72 3.02 0.85 12.85
C ILE A 72 2.56 -0.24 11.86
N VAL A 73 3.40 -0.58 10.88
CA VAL A 73 3.05 -1.59 9.87
C VAL A 73 2.88 -2.96 10.52
N LYS A 74 3.79 -3.36 11.42
CA LYS A 74 3.70 -4.66 12.11
C LYS A 74 2.45 -4.79 12.98
N SER A 75 2.04 -3.73 13.66
CA SER A 75 0.89 -3.76 14.57
C SER A 75 -0.44 -3.53 13.88
N GLY A 76 -0.44 -2.73 12.80
CA GLY A 76 -1.66 -2.16 12.23
C GLY A 76 -2.02 -2.70 10.86
N VAL A 77 -1.08 -3.22 10.07
CA VAL A 77 -1.27 -3.47 8.62
C VAL A 77 -0.98 -4.94 8.26
N PRO A 78 -1.93 -5.88 8.52
CA PRO A 78 -1.73 -7.31 8.30
C PRO A 78 -1.54 -7.66 6.81
N GLU A 79 -1.92 -6.77 5.89
CA GLU A 79 -1.77 -6.97 4.45
C GLU A 79 -0.34 -6.73 3.95
N VAL A 80 0.56 -6.21 4.81
CA VAL A 80 1.93 -5.85 4.45
C VAL A 80 2.92 -6.63 5.31
N THR A 81 3.94 -7.19 4.67
CA THR A 81 5.07 -7.84 5.34
C THR A 81 6.24 -6.87 5.46
N VAL A 82 6.78 -6.69 6.67
CA VAL A 82 8.03 -5.95 6.86
C VAL A 82 9.21 -6.84 6.47
N LEU A 83 9.96 -6.41 5.45
CA LEU A 83 11.20 -7.05 5.05
C LEU A 83 12.32 -6.69 6.04
N SER A 84 13.19 -7.65 6.32
CA SER A 84 14.35 -7.51 7.21
C SER A 84 15.33 -6.47 6.69
#